data_AF-A0A7G6E003-F1
#
_entry.id   AF-A0A7G6E003-F1
#
_cell.length_a   1.000
_cell.length_b   1.000
_cell.length_c   1.000
_cell.angle_alpha   90.00
_cell.angle_beta   90.00
_cell.angle_gamma   90.00
#
_symmetry.space_group_name_H-M   'P 1'
#
loop_
_entity.id
_entity.type
_entity.pdbx_description
1 polymer ?
#
loop_
_entity_poly.entity_id
_entity_poly.type
_entity_poly.pdbx_seq_one_letter_code
_entity_poly.pdbx_strand_id
1 'polypeptide(L)'
;MPYLCRLPISWNGGLELVEWELSLAPHFKQTRALVQSMQARGLSVWADDVTPHTLEMWLKVGVNGLKVEIEAIKNDNSFIDQLKITKLPIIIEKVETESQHEFIKNLGIVLAQGFYYGKPKENDKTEKIKIKTSV
;
A
#
# COMPACT_ATOMS: atom_id res chain seq x y z
N MET A 1 -4.98 -4.24 13.49
CA MET A 1 -3.54 -4.55 13.64
C MET A 1 -3.15 -5.31 14.93
N PRO A 2 -3.63 -4.94 16.15
CA PRO A 2 -3.21 -5.61 17.40
C PRO A 2 -3.56 -7.10 17.47
N TYR A 3 -4.60 -7.53 16.74
CA TYR A 3 -4.99 -8.94 16.64
C TYR A 3 -4.00 -9.74 15.77
N LEU A 4 -3.63 -9.23 14.59
CA LEU A 4 -2.59 -9.82 13.74
C LEU A 4 -1.24 -9.96 14.45
N CYS A 5 -0.85 -8.98 15.29
CA CYS A 5 0.37 -9.06 16.09
C CYS A 5 0.36 -10.20 17.13
N ARG A 6 -0.82 -10.69 17.51
CA ARG A 6 -1.00 -11.72 18.55
C ARG A 6 -1.16 -13.13 17.97
N LEU A 7 -1.26 -13.26 16.65
CA LEU A 7 -1.38 -14.54 15.98
C LEU A 7 0.00 -15.03 15.50
N PRO A 8 0.30 -16.34 15.64
CA PRO A 8 1.56 -16.92 15.17
C PRO A 8 1.51 -17.18 13.65
N ILE A 9 1.27 -16.14 12.86
CA ILE A 9 1.16 -16.24 11.41
C ILE A 9 2.54 -15.98 10.80
N SER A 10 3.03 -16.92 9.99
CA SER A 10 4.06 -16.68 8.98
C SER A 10 3.39 -16.46 7.63
N TRP A 11 3.50 -15.28 7.05
CA TRP A 11 2.88 -14.95 5.77
C TRP A 11 3.87 -14.22 4.86
N ASN A 12 4.08 -14.74 3.66
CA ASN A 12 4.84 -14.08 2.59
C ASN A 12 3.91 -13.13 1.82
N GLY A 13 3.55 -12.01 2.44
CA GLY A 13 2.63 -11.02 1.87
C GLY A 13 2.92 -9.60 2.34
N GLY A 14 2.25 -8.63 1.71
CA GLY A 14 2.27 -7.23 2.11
C GLY A 14 1.05 -6.87 2.97
N LEU A 15 1.25 -5.95 3.92
CA LEU A 15 0.16 -5.32 4.66
C LEU A 15 0.04 -3.86 4.22
N GLU A 16 -1.12 -3.46 3.73
CA GLU A 16 -1.43 -2.06 3.41
C GLU A 16 -2.10 -1.39 4.61
N LEU A 17 -1.63 -0.20 4.96
CA LEU A 17 -2.15 0.62 6.06
C LEU A 17 -2.73 1.91 5.51
N VAL A 18 -4.00 2.15 5.81
CA VAL A 18 -4.71 3.41 5.55
C VAL A 18 -4.74 4.27 6.82
N GLU A 19 -4.70 5.58 6.65
CA GLU A 19 -4.86 6.53 7.74
C GLU A 19 -6.35 6.86 7.97
N TRP A 20 -6.89 6.50 9.13
CA TRP A 20 -8.27 6.84 9.51
C TRP A 20 -8.36 8.07 10.42
N GLU A 21 -7.24 8.53 10.99
CA GLU A 21 -7.23 9.67 11.90
C GLU A 21 -5.92 10.47 11.82
N LEU A 22 -6.00 11.68 11.25
CA LEU A 22 -4.90 12.63 11.02
C LEU A 22 -4.44 13.36 12.29
N SER A 23 -5.00 13.04 13.46
CA SER A 23 -4.69 13.66 14.76
C SER A 23 -3.36 13.12 15.31
N LEU A 24 -2.28 13.60 14.68
CA LEU A 24 -0.89 13.26 14.99
C LEU A 24 -0.47 13.74 16.40
N ALA A 25 -0.64 12.92 17.45
CA ALA A 25 0.30 12.93 18.58
C ALA A 25 0.21 11.80 19.65
N PRO A 26 -0.81 10.93 19.72
CA PRO A 26 -0.64 9.67 20.46
C PRO A 26 -0.59 8.43 19.55
N HIS A 27 -1.33 8.43 18.43
CA HIS A 27 -1.48 7.23 17.59
C HIS A 27 -0.21 6.87 16.81
N PHE A 28 0.57 7.87 16.39
CA PHE A 28 1.83 7.67 15.65
C PHE A 28 2.81 6.70 16.33
N LYS A 29 3.02 6.85 17.65
CA LYS A 29 3.96 5.98 18.39
C LYS A 29 3.49 4.53 18.42
N GLN A 30 2.19 4.33 18.52
CA GLN A 30 1.58 2.99 18.52
C GLN A 30 1.68 2.37 17.11
N THR A 31 1.37 3.14 16.06
CA THR A 31 1.50 2.69 14.67
C THR A 31 2.93 2.28 14.36
N ARG A 32 3.93 3.07 14.75
CA ARG A 32 5.35 2.73 14.54
C ARG A 32 5.72 1.40 15.21
N ALA A 33 5.36 1.20 16.47
CA ALA A 33 5.66 -0.05 17.18
C ALA A 33 4.99 -1.27 16.51
N LEU A 34 3.76 -1.08 16.01
CA LEU A 34 3.05 -2.13 15.27
C LEU A 34 3.71 -2.45 13.93
N VAL A 35 4.11 -1.43 13.16
CA VAL A 35 4.83 -1.60 11.89
C VAL A 35 6.14 -2.36 12.10
N GLN A 36 6.95 -1.94 13.08
CA GLN A 36 8.20 -2.63 13.43
C GLN A 36 7.96 -4.09 13.84
N SER A 37 6.89 -4.35 14.60
CA SER A 37 6.52 -5.71 15.00
C SER A 37 6.13 -6.58 13.80
N MET A 38 5.45 -6.03 12.79
CA MET A 38 5.12 -6.77 11.56
C MET A 38 6.36 -7.03 10.70
N GLN A 39 7.22 -6.02 10.55
CA GLN A 39 8.47 -6.14 9.82
C GLN A 39 9.40 -7.20 10.44
N ALA A 40 9.47 -7.26 11.77
CA ALA A 40 10.22 -8.30 12.50
C ALA A 40 9.69 -9.72 12.25
N ARG A 41 8.46 -9.88 11.74
CA ARG A 41 7.86 -11.15 11.32
C ARG A 41 8.03 -11.43 9.82
N GLY A 42 8.78 -10.60 9.10
CA GLY A 42 9.04 -10.75 7.66
C GLY A 42 7.99 -10.12 6.74
N LEU A 43 7.02 -9.37 7.28
CA LEU A 43 5.99 -8.70 6.49
C LEU A 43 6.51 -7.36 5.95
N SER A 44 6.24 -7.08 4.67
CA SER A 44 6.38 -5.73 4.14
C SER A 44 5.13 -4.91 4.47
N VAL A 45 5.31 -3.71 5.02
CA VAL A 45 4.22 -2.81 5.36
C VAL A 45 4.21 -1.62 4.42
N TRP A 46 3.10 -1.37 3.76
CA TRP A 46 2.92 -0.30 2.78
C TRP A 46 1.94 0.74 3.29
N ALA A 47 2.21 2.02 3.04
CA ALA A 47 1.25 3.09 3.28
C ALA A 47 0.32 3.22 2.08
N ASP A 48 -0.98 3.26 2.34
CA ASP A 48 -2.03 3.36 1.34
C ASP A 48 -2.64 4.78 1.33
N ASP A 49 -3.22 5.19 0.20
CA ASP A 49 -3.80 6.52 -0.02
C ASP A 49 -2.88 7.69 0.41
N VAL A 50 -1.58 7.60 0.07
CA VAL A 50 -0.59 8.61 0.49
C VAL A 50 -0.82 9.93 -0.25
N THR A 51 -0.86 11.02 0.51
CA THR A 51 -0.99 12.40 0.01
C THR A 51 0.22 13.24 0.45
N PRO A 52 0.40 14.45 -0.09
CA PRO A 52 1.48 15.36 0.36
C PRO A 52 1.45 15.60 1.87
N HIS A 53 0.26 15.64 2.48
CA HIS A 53 0.07 15.94 3.90
C HIS A 53 0.43 14.75 4.81
N THR A 54 0.32 13.52 4.32
CA THR A 54 0.50 12.30 5.11
C THR A 54 1.88 11.66 4.92
N LEU A 55 2.63 12.08 3.89
CA LEU A 55 3.95 11.55 3.56
C LEU A 55 4.92 11.59 4.75
N GLU A 56 5.07 12.74 5.41
CA GLU A 56 6.01 12.90 6.52
C GLU A 56 5.68 11.94 7.68
N MET A 57 4.40 11.73 7.96
CA MET A 57 3.96 10.77 8.96
C MET A 57 4.42 9.36 8.57
N TRP A 58 4.14 8.91 7.34
CA TRP A 58 4.47 7.56 6.91
C TRP A 58 5.99 7.29 6.91
N LEU A 59 6.78 8.29 6.53
CA LEU A 59 8.24 8.22 6.64
C LEU A 59 8.70 8.06 8.09
N LYS A 60 8.09 8.81 9.02
CA LYS A 60 8.39 8.68 10.45
C LYS A 60 7.92 7.32 11.01
N VAL A 61 6.82 6.76 10.50
CA VAL A 61 6.29 5.43 10.90
C VAL A 61 7.27 4.33 10.47
N GLY A 62 7.96 4.52 9.35
CA GLY A 62 8.96 3.59 8.84
C GLY A 62 8.36 2.45 8.01
N VAL A 63 7.40 2.76 7.15
CA VAL A 63 6.84 1.80 6.17
C VAL A 63 7.89 1.40 5.13
N ASN A 64 7.67 0.28 4.45
CA ASN A 64 8.54 -0.27 3.40
C ASN A 64 8.26 0.28 2.01
N GLY A 65 7.06 0.82 1.75
CA GLY A 65 6.66 1.34 0.45
C GLY A 65 5.42 2.22 0.54
N LEU A 66 5.12 2.92 -0.55
CA LEU A 66 4.05 3.90 -0.65
C LEU A 66 3.12 3.55 -1.82
N LYS A 67 1.82 3.72 -1.62
CA LYS A 67 0.81 3.69 -2.68
C LYS A 67 0.21 5.08 -2.82
N VAL A 68 0.19 5.58 -4.05
CA VAL A 68 -0.18 6.95 -4.37
C VAL A 68 -1.13 6.94 -5.55
N GLU A 69 -2.28 7.58 -5.42
CA GLU A 69 -3.20 7.74 -6.54
C GLU A 69 -2.61 8.66 -7.61
N ILE A 70 -2.82 8.33 -8.89
CA ILE A 70 -2.28 9.13 -9.99
C ILE A 70 -2.76 10.59 -9.96
N GLU A 71 -3.98 10.85 -9.52
CA GLU A 71 -4.52 12.21 -9.44
C GLU A 71 -3.80 13.07 -8.39
N ALA A 72 -3.16 12.47 -7.37
CA ALA A 72 -2.36 13.20 -6.40
C ALA A 72 -1.04 13.73 -6.99
N ILE A 73 -0.53 13.13 -8.06
CA ILE A 73 0.76 13.49 -8.66
C ILE A 73 0.64 14.19 -10.02
N LYS A 74 -0.46 14.00 -10.74
CA LYS A 74 -0.66 14.44 -12.14
C LYS A 74 -0.36 15.93 -12.36
N ASN A 75 -0.60 16.77 -11.36
CA ASN A 75 -0.39 18.22 -11.42
C ASN A 75 0.47 18.75 -10.25
N ASP A 76 1.16 17.88 -9.51
CA ASP A 76 1.96 18.26 -8.34
C ASP A 76 3.41 17.78 -8.47
N ASN A 77 4.21 18.58 -9.16
CA ASN A 77 5.64 18.32 -9.34
C ASN A 77 6.41 18.34 -8.00
N SER A 78 5.96 19.14 -7.02
CA SER A 78 6.59 19.19 -5.70
C SER A 78 6.42 17.85 -4.97
N PHE A 79 5.22 17.28 -5.01
CA PHE A 79 4.98 15.98 -4.41
C PHE A 79 5.74 14.86 -5.12
N ILE A 80 5.85 14.90 -6.45
CA ILE A 80 6.70 13.97 -7.21
C ILE A 80 8.16 14.02 -6.73
N ASP A 81 8.71 15.22 -6.55
CA ASP A 81 10.09 15.39 -6.09
C ASP A 81 10.28 14.88 -4.66
N GLN A 82 9.32 15.15 -3.77
CA GLN A 82 9.33 14.59 -2.41
C GLN A 82 9.32 13.06 -2.44
N LEU A 83 8.47 12.45 -3.26
CA LEU A 83 8.38 11.00 -3.43
C LEU A 83 9.72 10.41 -3.91
N LYS A 84 10.37 11.02 -4.91
CA LYS A 84 11.70 10.60 -5.40
C LYS A 84 12.79 10.66 -4.33
N ILE A 85 12.74 11.66 -3.44
CA ILE A 85 13.72 11.82 -2.36
C ILE A 85 13.62 10.68 -1.33
N THR A 86 12.43 10.10 -1.13
CA THR A 86 12.22 9.04 -0.11
C THR A 86 13.01 7.77 -0.38
N LYS A 87 13.32 7.47 -1.66
CA LYS A 87 13.90 6.20 -2.13
C LYS A 87 13.09 4.95 -1.74
N LEU A 88 11.85 5.11 -1.28
CA LEU A 88 10.94 3.99 -1.06
C LEU A 88 10.38 3.51 -2.40
N PRO A 89 10.07 2.20 -2.55
CA PRO A 89 9.28 1.73 -3.67
C PRO A 89 7.89 2.37 -3.63
N ILE A 90 7.43 2.84 -4.80
CA ILE A 90 6.15 3.52 -4.97
C ILE A 90 5.32 2.74 -5.99
N ILE A 91 4.06 2.49 -5.66
CA ILE A 91 3.03 1.99 -6.58
C ILE A 91 2.09 3.15 -6.91
N ILE A 92 1.93 3.46 -8.20
CA ILE A 92 0.90 4.40 -8.64
C ILE A 92 -0.41 3.68 -8.91
N GLU A 93 -1.49 4.17 -8.30
CA GLU A 93 -2.81 3.56 -8.36
C GLU A 93 -3.78 4.32 -9.27
N LYS A 94 -4.87 3.64 -9.62
CA LYS A 94 -5.95 4.15 -10.48
C LYS A 94 -5.45 4.58 -11.87
N VAL A 95 -4.52 3.81 -12.44
CA VAL A 95 -4.09 3.97 -13.83
C VAL A 95 -5.14 3.35 -14.76
N GLU A 96 -5.83 4.19 -15.53
CA GLU A 96 -6.96 3.82 -16.38
C GLU A 96 -6.67 4.02 -17.88
N THR A 97 -5.70 4.86 -18.24
CA THR A 97 -5.38 5.18 -19.65
C THR A 97 -3.91 4.96 -20.01
N GLU A 98 -3.63 4.82 -21.30
CA GLU A 98 -2.26 4.76 -21.84
C GLU A 98 -1.48 6.06 -21.57
N SER A 99 -2.13 7.22 -21.67
CA SER A 99 -1.50 8.50 -21.36
C SER A 99 -1.03 8.60 -19.91
N GLN A 100 -1.80 8.03 -18.98
CA GLN A 100 -1.43 7.91 -17.58
C GLN A 100 -0.25 6.95 -17.37
N HIS A 101 -0.24 5.81 -18.08
CA HIS A 101 0.90 4.88 -18.09
C HIS A 101 2.19 5.56 -18.57
N GLU A 102 2.16 6.23 -19.73
CA GLU A 102 3.34 6.90 -20.28
C GLU A 102 3.82 8.05 -19.38
N PHE A 103 2.92 8.77 -18.72
CA PHE A 103 3.27 9.76 -17.69
C PHE A 103 4.09 9.12 -16.55
N ILE A 104 3.60 8.03 -15.95
CA ILE A 104 4.27 7.34 -14.84
C ILE A 104 5.64 6.78 -15.27
N LYS A 105 5.69 6.21 -16.46
CA LYS A 105 6.92 5.67 -17.06
C LYS A 105 7.97 6.76 -17.27
N ASN A 106 7.55 7.95 -17.73
CA ASN A 106 8.45 9.12 -17.88
C ASN A 106 8.96 9.64 -16.53
N LEU A 107 8.26 9.38 -15.43
CA LEU A 107 8.75 9.67 -14.07
C LEU A 107 9.77 8.65 -13.55
N GLY A 108 9.99 7.55 -14.27
CA GLY A 108 10.88 6.46 -13.87
C GLY A 108 10.29 5.53 -12.81
N ILE A 109 8.97 5.56 -12.61
CA ILE A 109 8.28 4.70 -11.64
C ILE A 109 7.94 3.36 -12.31
N VAL A 110 8.31 2.27 -11.65
CA VAL A 110 8.25 0.91 -12.23
C VAL A 110 7.04 0.08 -11.78
N LEU A 111 6.35 0.49 -10.71
CA LEU A 111 5.18 -0.20 -10.19
C LEU A 111 3.92 0.66 -10.36
N ALA A 112 2.89 0.08 -10.96
CA ALA A 112 1.62 0.74 -11.16
C ALA A 112 0.48 -0.28 -11.21
N GLN A 113 -0.71 0.14 -10.79
CA GLN A 113 -1.92 -0.66 -10.87
C GLN A 113 -3.15 0.18 -11.23
N GLY A 114 -4.12 -0.49 -11.86
CA GLY A 114 -5.36 0.13 -12.32
C GLY A 114 -5.94 -0.61 -13.52
N PHE A 115 -7.13 -0.21 -13.96
CA PHE A 115 -7.87 -0.91 -15.02
C PHE A 115 -7.15 -0.94 -16.36
N TYR A 116 -6.19 -0.04 -16.60
CA TYR A 116 -5.32 -0.11 -17.77
C TYR A 116 -4.56 -1.44 -17.86
N TYR A 117 -4.12 -2.00 -16.73
CA TYR A 117 -3.37 -3.26 -16.68
C TYR A 117 -4.25 -4.51 -16.52
N GLY A 118 -5.53 -4.32 -16.20
CA GLY A 118 -6.49 -5.39 -15.98
C GLY A 118 -7.43 -5.11 -14.82
N LYS A 119 -8.63 -5.66 -14.89
CA LYS A 119 -9.59 -5.63 -13.78
C LYS A 119 -9.28 -6.76 -12.80
N PRO A 120 -9.55 -6.57 -11.50
CA PRO A 120 -9.54 -7.66 -10.55
C PRO A 120 -10.44 -8.79 -11.09
N LYS A 121 -9.91 -10.01 -11.13
CA LYS A 121 -10.74 -11.17 -11.46
C LYS A 121 -11.80 -11.27 -10.38
N GLU A 122 -13.07 -11.22 -10.77
CA GLU A 122 -14.11 -11.71 -9.88
C GLU A 122 -13.78 -13.18 -9.64
N ASN A 123 -13.45 -13.53 -8.39
CA ASN A 123 -13.34 -14.94 -8.05
C ASN A 123 -14.71 -15.54 -8.35
N ASP A 124 -14.77 -16.45 -9.34
CA ASP A 124 -15.95 -17.24 -9.63
C ASP A 124 -16.44 -17.85 -8.32
N LYS A 125 -17.48 -17.25 -7.75
CA LYS A 125 -18.16 -17.76 -6.57
C LYS A 125 -18.82 -19.06 -7.01
N THR A 126 -18.16 -20.21 -6.83
CA THR A 126 -18.73 -21.53 -6.45
C THR A 126 -17.86 -22.71 -6.88
N GLU A 127 -16.70 -22.92 -6.26
CA GLU A 127 -16.33 -24.30 -5.93
C GLU A 127 -16.83 -24.61 -4.53
N LYS A 128 -18.07 -25.12 -4.47
CA LYS A 128 -18.59 -25.78 -3.27
C LYS A 128 -17.63 -26.92 -2.97
N ILE A 129 -16.80 -26.77 -1.94
CA ILE A 129 -16.04 -27.87 -1.34
C ILE A 129 -17.07 -28.91 -0.90
N LYS A 130 -17.26 -29.96 -1.71
CA LYS A 130 -18.00 -31.15 -1.30
C LYS A 130 -17.13 -31.87 -0.28
N ILE A 131 -17.35 -31.59 0.99
CA ILE A 131 -16.86 -32.45 2.06
C ILE A 131 -17.63 -33.76 1.92
N LYS A 132 -16.99 -34.78 1.35
CA LYS A 132 -17.50 -36.15 1.43
C LYS A 132 -17.31 -36.62 2.86
N THR A 133 -18.37 -36.60 3.66
CA THR A 133 -18.42 -37.37 4.89
C THR A 133 -18.69 -38.82 4.48
N SER A 134 -17.69 -39.68 4.55
CA SER A 134 -17.91 -41.13 4.54
C SER A 134 -18.50 -41.51 5.90
N VAL A 135 -19.65 -42.19 5.87
CA VAL A 135 -20.28 -42.85 7.02
C VAL A 135 -19.49 -44.11 7.38
#